data_AF-A0A9C7RPC6-F1
#
_entry.id   AF-A0A9C7RPC6-F1
#
_cell.length_a   1.000
_cell.length_b   1.000
_cell.length_c   1.000
_cell.angle_alpha   90.00
_cell.angle_beta   90.00
_cell.angle_gamma   90.00
#
_symmetry.space_group_name_H-M   'P 1'
#
loop_
_entity.id
_entity.type
_entity.pdbx_description
1 polymer ?
#
loop_
_entity_poly.entity_id
_entity_poly.type
_entity_poly.pdbx_seq_one_letter_code
_entity_poly.pdbx_strand_id
1 'polypeptide(L)' 'PIISGYWWKGEMVEDEEVGVIFKTSEKSVENVFKRLKELHLYDIPAILWVRIDRVSEEYERWIEEVTG' A
#
# COMPACT_ATOMS: atom_id res chain seq x y z
N PRO A 1 -4.84 12.11 -5.56
CA PRO A 1 -5.77 11.71 -6.65
C PRO A 1 -4.98 11.18 -7.84
N ILE A 2 -5.46 10.10 -8.44
CA ILE A 2 -4.90 9.47 -9.64
C ILE A 2 -6.05 9.11 -10.59
N ILE A 3 -5.75 9.01 -11.88
CA ILE A 3 -6.60 8.28 -12.83
C ILE A 3 -5.97 6.91 -13.00
N SER A 4 -6.72 5.85 -12.73
CA SER A 4 -6.30 4.49 -13.03
C SER A 4 -6.96 3.99 -14.31
N GLY A 5 -6.26 3.14 -15.04
CA GLY A 5 -6.75 2.49 -16.25
C GLY A 5 -6.59 0.98 -16.12
N TYR A 6 -7.65 0.23 -16.34
CA TYR A 6 -7.64 -1.24 -16.23
C TYR A 6 -8.70 -1.89 -17.12
N TRP A 7 -8.56 -3.20 -17.34
CA TRP A 7 -9.56 -3.98 -18.06
C TRP A 7 -10.60 -4.52 -17.10
N TRP A 8 -11.87 -4.26 -17.40
CA TRP A 8 -12.99 -4.80 -16.65
C TRP A 8 -14.07 -5.29 -17.60
N LYS A 9 -14.49 -6.55 -17.45
CA LYS A 9 -15.52 -7.19 -18.30
C LYS A 9 -15.29 -7.05 -19.81
N GLY A 10 -14.03 -7.04 -20.23
CA GLY A 10 -13.65 -6.95 -21.65
C GLY A 10 -13.60 -5.53 -22.21
N GLU A 11 -13.77 -4.51 -21.37
CA GLU A 11 -13.67 -3.10 -21.74
C GLU A 11 -12.54 -2.41 -20.97
N MET A 12 -11.95 -1.39 -21.59
CA MET A 12 -10.99 -0.51 -20.91
C MET A 12 -11.78 0.51 -20.09
N VAL A 13 -11.50 0.56 -18.79
CA VAL A 13 -12.13 1.46 -17.84
C VAL A 13 -11.07 2.42 -17.32
N GLU A 14 -11.46 3.69 -17.18
CA GLU A 14 -10.72 4.70 -16.42
C GLU A 14 -11.53 5.09 -15.19
N ASP A 15 -10.87 5.22 -14.04
CA ASP A 15 -11.53 5.58 -12.77
C ASP A 15 -10.70 6.61 -11.98
N GLU A 16 -11.39 7.47 -11.22
CA GLU A 16 -10.78 8.45 -10.33
C GLU A 16 -10.56 7.82 -8.94
N GLU A 17 -9.31 7.65 -8.55
CA GLU A 17 -8.94 6.96 -7.32
C GLU A 17 -8.02 7.79 -6.42
N VAL A 18 -7.86 7.32 -5.18
CA VAL A 18 -6.86 7.83 -4.25
C VAL A 18 -5.77 6.78 -4.06
N GLY A 19 -4.68 6.91 -4.81
CA GLY A 19 -3.46 6.16 -4.54
C GLY A 19 -2.82 6.58 -3.21
N VAL A 20 -2.41 5.61 -2.39
CA VAL A 20 -1.80 5.86 -1.08
C VAL A 20 -0.48 5.10 -0.96
N ILE A 21 0.55 5.78 -0.43
CA ILE A 21 1.81 5.15 -0.03
C ILE A 21 1.85 5.10 1.49
N PHE A 22 1.69 3.90 2.04
CA PHE A 22 1.91 3.64 3.45
C PHE A 22 3.40 3.35 3.70
N LYS A 23 3.89 3.79 4.86
CA LYS A 23 5.24 3.50 5.35
C LYS A 23 5.09 2.70 6.64
N THR A 24 5.79 1.58 6.73
CA THR A 24 5.76 0.70 7.89
C THR A 24 7.08 -0.07 7.96
N SER A 25 7.36 -0.69 9.10
CA SER A 25 8.48 -1.60 9.26
C SER A 25 8.21 -2.95 8.59
N GLU A 26 9.28 -3.67 8.21
CA GLU A 26 9.18 -5.01 7.61
C GLU A 26 8.43 -5.99 8.52
N LYS A 27 8.57 -5.84 9.84
CA LYS A 27 7.88 -6.66 10.86
C LYS A 27 6.35 -6.53 10.80
N SER A 28 5.84 -5.39 10.34
CA SER A 28 4.42 -5.08 10.31
C SER A 28 3.74 -5.34 8.96
N VAL A 29 4.50 -5.72 7.92
CA VAL A 29 3.99 -5.90 6.56
C VAL A 29 2.80 -6.87 6.50
N GLU A 30 2.92 -8.07 7.08
CA GLU A 30 1.84 -9.07 7.06
C GLU A 30 0.55 -8.56 7.74
N ASN A 31 0.70 -7.91 8.89
CA ASN A 31 -0.43 -7.33 9.62
C ASN A 31 -1.10 -6.21 8.82
N VAL A 32 -0.32 -5.36 8.15
CA VAL A 32 -0.83 -4.29 7.29
C VAL A 32 -1.57 -4.86 6.09
N PHE A 33 -1.01 -5.87 5.41
CA PHE A 33 -1.68 -6.54 4.28
C PHE A 33 -3.02 -7.14 4.68
N LYS A 34 -3.05 -7.85 5.80
CA LYS A 34 -4.30 -8.41 6.35
C LYS A 34 -5.31 -7.29 6.64
N ARG A 35 -4.89 -6.26 7.37
CA ARG A 35 -5.79 -5.18 7.80
C ARG A 35 -6.34 -4.36 6.63
N LEU A 36 -5.51 -4.08 5.63
CA LEU A 36 -5.96 -3.38 4.42
C LEU A 36 -6.97 -4.22 3.65
N LYS A 37 -6.75 -5.54 3.48
CA LYS A 37 -7.73 -6.42 2.83
C LYS A 37 -9.07 -6.47 3.58
N GLU A 38 -9.06 -6.49 4.90
CA GLU A 38 -10.28 -6.50 5.72
C GLU A 38 -11.08 -5.19 5.60
N LEU A 39 -10.41 -4.06 5.39
CA LEU A 39 -11.02 -2.74 5.37
C LEU A 39 -11.34 -2.22 3.96
N HIS A 40 -10.70 -2.77 2.93
CA HIS A 40 -10.83 -2.21 1.58
C HIS A 40 -12.23 -2.42 1.02
N LEU A 41 -12.71 -1.43 0.27
CA LEU A 41 -14.00 -1.48 -0.41
C LEU A 41 -14.02 -2.36 -1.67
N TYR A 42 -12.85 -2.79 -2.14
CA TYR A 42 -12.72 -3.58 -3.36
C TYR A 42 -12.54 -5.04 -3.00
N ASP A 43 -13.16 -5.93 -3.76
CA ASP A 43 -13.03 -7.37 -3.58
C ASP A 43 -11.57 -7.84 -3.73
N ILE A 44 -10.84 -7.22 -4.67
CA ILE A 44 -9.42 -7.51 -4.95
C ILE A 44 -8.66 -6.17 -5.01
N PRO A 45 -8.18 -5.66 -3.86
CA PRO A 45 -7.45 -4.39 -3.83
C PRO A 45 -6.00 -4.55 -4.30
N ALA A 46 -5.48 -3.53 -4.99
CA ALA A 46 -4.07 -3.44 -5.33
C ALA A 46 -3.24 -3.04 -4.09
N ILE A 47 -2.71 -4.03 -3.38
CA ILE A 47 -1.82 -3.83 -2.22
C ILE A 47 -0.44 -4.39 -2.58
N LEU A 48 0.56 -3.52 -2.66
CA LEU A 48 1.93 -3.86 -3.05
C LEU A 48 2.92 -3.44 -1.98
N TRP A 49 3.98 -4.24 -1.81
CA TRP A 49 5.12 -3.91 -0.97
C TRP A 49 6.33 -3.62 -1.87
N VAL A 50 6.96 -2.47 -1.63
CA VAL A 50 8.23 -2.09 -2.26
C VAL A 50 9.27 -2.04 -1.17
N ARG A 51 10.22 -2.98 -1.20
CA ARG A 51 11.32 -2.98 -0.23
C ARG A 51 12.26 -1.80 -0.52
N ILE A 52 12.56 -1.02 0.51
CA ILE A 52 13.51 0.08 0.44
C ILE A 52 14.82 -0.38 1.04
N ASP A 53 15.89 -0.41 0.23
CA ASP A 53 17.17 -0.97 0.68
C ASP A 53 17.97 0.01 1.57
N ARG A 54 17.70 1.33 1.50
CA ARG A 54 18.35 2.35 2.34
C ARG A 54 17.44 3.55 2.59
N VAL A 55 17.46 4.05 3.83
CA VAL A 55 16.91 5.34 4.27
C VAL A 55 17.91 5.98 5.25
N SER A 56 17.63 7.20 5.75
CA SER A 56 18.46 7.77 6.82
C SER A 56 18.25 6.98 8.12
N GLU A 57 19.31 6.81 8.90
CA GLU A 57 19.27 6.01 10.14
C GLU A 57 18.25 6.58 11.15
N GLU A 58 18.12 7.91 11.23
CA GLU A 58 17.15 8.55 12.12
C GLU A 58 15.71 8.21 11.73
N TYR A 59 15.44 8.09 10.43
CA TYR A 59 14.12 7.78 9.92
C TYR A 59 13.78 6.30 10.10
N GLU A 60 14.76 5.42 9.87
CA GLU A 60 14.62 3.99 10.14
C GLU A 60 14.28 3.74 11.61
N ARG A 61 15.06 4.32 12.53
CA ARG A 61 14.80 4.22 13.99
C ARG A 61 13.40 4.71 14.36
N TRP A 62 12.98 5.85 13.82
CA TRP A 62 11.65 6.39 14.10
C TRP A 62 10.53 5.50 13.55
N ILE A 63 10.66 4.97 12.32
CA ILE A 63 9.67 4.04 11.76
C ILE A 63 9.57 2.78 12.60
N GLU A 64 10.70 2.21 13.03
CA GLU A 64 10.68 1.04 13.92
C GLU A 64 10.03 1.36 15.27
N GLU A 65 10.25 2.55 15.85
CA GLU A 65 9.63 2.96 17.11
C GLU A 65 8.10 3.09 17.01
N VAL A 66 7.60 3.66 15.91
CA VAL A 66 6.16 3.95 15.75
C VAL A 66 5.36 2.82 15.09
N THR A 67 6.02 1.79 14.57
CA THR A 67 5.36 0.67 13.87
C THR A 67 5.83 -0.72 14.29
N GLY A 68 6.78 -0.82 15.22
CA GLY A 68 7.30 -2.07 15.77
C GLY A 68 6.51 -2.61 16.96
#